data_AF-A0A2I4AM54-F1
#
_entry.id   AF-A0A2I4AM54-F1
#
_cell.length_a   1.000
_cell.length_b   1.000
_cell.length_c   1.000
_cell.angle_alpha   90.00
_cell.angle_beta   90.00
_cell.angle_gamma   90.00
#
_symmetry.space_group_name_H-M   'P 1'
#
loop_
_entity.id
_entity.type
_entity.pdbx_description
1 polymer ?
#
loop_
_entity_poly.entity_id
_entity_poly.type
_entity_poly.pdbx_seq_one_letter_code
_entity_poly.pdbx_strand_id
1 'polypeptide(L)'
;MGVNMPARTVVFDNIRKHDGTGFRNLLPGEYIQMAGRAGRRGLDATGTVIILCKSGVHEMADLHVMMTGKPTILQSQFRLTYTMILNLLRVEALRVTDMMRRSFSESHRDTQAQEQRISQLKKTLASLPALDTGDQLTDILPYYLTVTELRSTTEALQRAILESVNGLKALSVGRVVVVNNNQHLNALGVILQVSSDAVNRTFTALILCEKGNEEGEGK
;
A
#
# COMPACT_ATOMS: atom_id res chain seq x y z
N MET A 1 -19.39 -23.63 -7.46
CA MET A 1 -20.23 -22.62 -6.78
C MET A 1 -21.49 -22.42 -7.61
N GLY A 2 -22.66 -22.92 -7.20
CA GLY A 2 -23.88 -22.70 -7.99
C GLY A 2 -25.03 -23.69 -7.79
N VAL A 3 -25.29 -24.15 -6.56
CA VAL A 3 -26.54 -24.85 -6.26
C VAL A 3 -27.31 -23.96 -5.29
N ASN A 4 -28.55 -23.61 -5.63
CA ASN A 4 -29.43 -22.81 -4.78
C ASN A 4 -30.09 -23.70 -3.71
N MET A 5 -29.27 -24.33 -2.89
CA MET A 5 -29.73 -25.24 -1.84
C MET A 5 -29.34 -24.68 -0.46
N PRO A 6 -30.24 -23.91 0.19
CA PRO A 6 -30.02 -23.43 1.55
C PRO A 6 -30.22 -24.57 2.57
N ALA A 7 -29.48 -24.52 3.68
CA ALA A 7 -29.56 -25.48 4.77
C ALA A 7 -29.90 -24.75 6.07
N ARG A 8 -30.48 -25.45 7.06
CA ARG A 8 -30.71 -24.85 8.39
C ARG A 8 -29.40 -24.55 9.13
N THR A 9 -28.43 -25.47 9.00
CA THR A 9 -27.15 -25.40 9.68
C THR A 9 -26.01 -25.66 8.70
N VAL A 10 -24.94 -24.87 8.81
CA VAL A 10 -23.67 -25.07 8.08
C VAL A 10 -22.58 -25.40 9.08
N VAL A 11 -21.77 -26.41 8.77
CA VAL A 11 -20.69 -26.87 9.63
C VAL A 11 -19.37 -26.79 8.87
N PHE A 12 -18.42 -26.05 9.41
CA PHE A 12 -17.06 -25.94 8.90
C PHE A 12 -16.18 -26.98 9.60
N ASP A 13 -15.62 -27.93 8.83
CA ASP A 13 -14.69 -28.93 9.36
C ASP A 13 -13.33 -28.33 9.71
N ASN A 14 -12.89 -27.35 8.92
CA ASN A 14 -11.63 -26.62 9.10
C ASN A 14 -11.77 -25.22 8.50
N ILE A 15 -11.06 -24.24 9.05
CA ILE A 15 -10.97 -22.86 8.54
C ILE A 15 -9.82 -22.67 7.55
N ARG A 16 -9.02 -23.71 7.29
CA ARG A 16 -7.91 -23.70 6.33
C ARG A 16 -8.27 -24.43 5.04
N LYS A 17 -7.89 -23.83 3.92
CA LYS A 17 -8.08 -24.35 2.57
C LYS A 17 -6.74 -24.40 1.83
N HIS A 18 -6.56 -25.42 0.99
CA HIS A 18 -5.42 -25.52 0.08
C HIS A 18 -5.76 -24.89 -1.28
N ASP A 19 -4.99 -23.91 -1.71
CA ASP A 19 -5.21 -23.17 -2.96
C ASP A 19 -4.41 -23.70 -4.16
N GLY A 20 -3.72 -24.82 -3.99
CA GLY A 20 -2.85 -25.42 -4.99
C GLY A 20 -1.36 -25.14 -4.73
N THR A 21 -1.04 -24.01 -4.10
CA THR A 21 0.34 -23.63 -3.71
C THR A 21 0.63 -23.87 -2.23
N GLY A 22 -0.38 -23.77 -1.37
CA GLY A 22 -0.23 -23.95 0.07
C GLY A 22 -1.55 -23.86 0.81
N PHE A 23 -1.49 -24.08 2.12
CA PHE A 23 -2.62 -23.91 3.03
C PHE A 23 -2.72 -22.47 3.52
N ARG A 24 -3.90 -21.89 3.43
CA ARG A 24 -4.23 -20.58 4.00
C ARG A 24 -5.58 -20.60 4.71
N ASN A 25 -5.79 -19.64 5.59
CA ASN A 25 -7.11 -19.41 6.18
C ASN A 25 -8.11 -18.97 5.09
N LEU A 26 -9.39 -19.27 5.30
CA LEU A 26 -10.47 -18.83 4.44
C LEU A 26 -10.54 -17.30 4.39
N LEU A 27 -10.72 -16.76 3.19
CA LEU A 27 -10.94 -15.33 3.02
C LEU A 27 -12.35 -14.96 3.53
N PRO A 28 -12.57 -13.73 3.98
CA PRO A 28 -13.89 -13.31 4.49
C PRO A 28 -15.00 -13.52 3.47
N GLY A 29 -14.72 -13.28 2.18
CA GLY A 29 -15.68 -13.53 1.09
C GLY A 29 -16.04 -15.01 0.92
N GLU A 30 -15.07 -15.93 1.07
CA GLU A 30 -15.31 -17.38 0.99
C GLU A 30 -16.13 -17.85 2.20
N TYR A 31 -15.81 -17.35 3.39
CA TYR A 31 -16.57 -17.64 4.62
C TYR A 31 -18.02 -17.18 4.48
N ILE A 32 -18.26 -15.92 4.11
CA ILE A 32 -19.62 -15.36 3.94
C ILE A 32 -20.40 -16.16 2.89
N GLN A 33 -19.76 -16.57 1.79
CA GLN A 33 -20.42 -17.34 0.74
C GLN A 33 -20.88 -18.73 1.23
N MET A 34 -20.11 -19.38 2.09
CA MET A 34 -20.43 -20.69 2.66
C MET A 34 -21.40 -20.57 3.84
N ALA A 35 -21.08 -19.71 4.81
CA ALA A 35 -21.88 -19.47 6.01
C ALA A 35 -23.26 -18.90 5.67
N GLY A 36 -23.36 -18.06 4.63
CA GLY A 36 -24.61 -17.49 4.14
C GLY A 36 -25.60 -18.51 3.55
N ARG A 37 -25.23 -19.80 3.45
CA ARG A 37 -26.15 -20.88 3.13
C ARG A 37 -26.95 -21.38 4.34
N ALA A 38 -26.57 -20.97 5.56
CA ALA A 38 -27.29 -21.28 6.78
C ALA A 38 -28.55 -20.40 6.93
N GLY A 39 -29.68 -21.03 7.27
CA GLY A 39 -30.98 -20.40 7.44
C GLY A 39 -31.80 -20.39 6.15
N ARG A 40 -32.96 -21.06 6.18
CA ARG A 40 -33.93 -21.05 5.08
C ARG A 40 -34.95 -19.94 5.28
N ARG A 41 -35.05 -19.03 4.31
CA ARG A 41 -36.00 -17.91 4.31
C ARG A 41 -37.44 -18.43 4.50
N GLY A 42 -38.14 -17.90 5.50
CA GLY A 42 -39.53 -18.24 5.80
C GLY A 42 -39.75 -19.55 6.58
N LEU A 43 -38.70 -20.34 6.83
CA LEU A 43 -38.80 -21.58 7.60
C LEU A 43 -38.00 -21.53 8.92
N ASP A 44 -36.80 -20.96 8.87
CA ASP A 44 -35.90 -20.88 10.02
C ASP A 44 -35.78 -19.41 10.46
N ALA A 45 -35.94 -19.13 11.76
CA ALA A 45 -35.81 -17.77 12.31
C ALA A 45 -34.36 -17.24 12.26
N THR A 46 -33.39 -18.13 12.40
CA THR A 46 -31.95 -17.84 12.35
C THR A 46 -31.21 -18.98 11.66
N GLY A 47 -30.07 -18.68 11.04
CA GLY A 47 -29.14 -19.68 10.50
C GLY A 47 -28.07 -20.03 11.53
N THR A 48 -27.79 -21.32 11.72
CA THR A 48 -26.74 -21.77 12.64
C THR A 48 -25.47 -22.12 11.87
N VAL A 49 -24.33 -21.58 12.30
CA VAL A 49 -23.01 -21.89 11.74
C VAL A 49 -22.12 -22.44 12.85
N ILE A 50 -21.49 -23.58 12.62
CA ILE A 50 -20.62 -24.26 13.59
C ILE A 50 -19.23 -24.43 12.98
N ILE A 51 -18.18 -24.10 13.73
CA ILE A 51 -16.78 -24.31 13.34
C ILE A 51 -16.20 -25.40 14.23
N LEU A 52 -15.75 -26.53 13.65
CA LEU A 52 -15.09 -27.58 14.40
C LEU A 52 -13.65 -27.20 14.74
N CYS A 53 -13.28 -27.38 16.00
CA CYS A 53 -11.91 -27.18 16.49
C CYS A 53 -11.29 -28.55 16.80
N LYS A 54 -10.69 -29.20 15.79
CA LYS A 54 -10.09 -30.55 15.96
C LYS A 54 -8.67 -30.53 16.55
N SER A 55 -7.85 -29.57 16.14
CA SER A 55 -6.41 -29.52 16.46
C SER A 55 -6.06 -28.44 17.51
N GLY A 56 -7.05 -27.94 18.24
CA GLY A 56 -6.92 -26.80 19.16
C GLY A 56 -7.83 -25.63 18.77
N VAL A 57 -7.88 -24.63 19.66
CA VAL A 57 -8.66 -23.40 19.45
C VAL A 57 -7.86 -22.48 18.53
N HIS A 58 -8.50 -21.99 17.47
CA HIS A 58 -7.89 -21.03 16.56
C HIS A 58 -7.66 -19.68 17.25
N GLU A 59 -6.65 -18.94 16.80
CA GLU A 59 -6.37 -17.61 17.32
C GLU A 59 -7.56 -16.68 17.07
N MET A 60 -7.90 -15.87 18.07
CA MET A 60 -9.06 -14.97 17.99
C MET A 60 -8.90 -13.92 16.90
N ALA A 61 -7.66 -13.47 16.63
CA ALA A 61 -7.37 -12.53 15.55
C ALA A 61 -7.74 -13.12 14.17
N ASP A 62 -7.34 -14.36 13.90
CA ASP A 62 -7.63 -15.06 12.64
C ASP A 62 -9.14 -15.24 12.42
N LEU A 63 -9.86 -15.65 13.45
CA LEU A 63 -11.32 -15.81 13.40
C LEU A 63 -12.02 -14.47 13.19
N HIS A 64 -11.58 -13.41 13.87
CA HIS A 64 -12.15 -12.07 13.73
C HIS A 64 -11.97 -11.54 12.30
N VAL A 65 -10.78 -11.70 11.72
CA VAL A 65 -10.52 -11.33 10.33
C VAL A 65 -11.39 -12.13 9.37
N MET A 66 -11.53 -13.44 9.55
CA MET A 66 -12.37 -14.27 8.68
C MET A 66 -13.87 -13.92 8.77
N MET A 67 -14.38 -13.66 9.98
CA MET A 67 -15.83 -13.48 10.22
C MET A 67 -16.31 -12.05 10.02
N THR A 68 -15.51 -11.06 10.43
CA THR A 68 -15.87 -9.62 10.44
C THR A 68 -14.99 -8.79 9.51
N GLY A 69 -13.98 -9.40 8.87
CA GLY A 69 -13.11 -8.71 7.94
C GLY A 69 -13.84 -8.17 6.71
N LYS A 70 -13.22 -7.17 6.08
CA LYS A 70 -13.73 -6.59 4.83
C LYS A 70 -13.73 -7.68 3.74
N PRO A 71 -14.85 -7.86 3.01
CA PRO A 71 -14.88 -8.76 1.86
C PRO A 71 -13.79 -8.41 0.84
N THR A 72 -13.28 -9.42 0.16
CA THR A 72 -12.27 -9.25 -0.88
C THR A 72 -12.82 -8.39 -2.01
N ILE A 73 -12.09 -7.34 -2.37
CA ILE A 73 -12.42 -6.53 -3.53
C ILE A 73 -12.33 -7.35 -4.82
N LEU A 74 -13.19 -7.05 -5.79
CA LEU A 74 -13.15 -7.70 -7.08
C LEU A 74 -11.86 -7.27 -7.79
N GLN A 75 -11.00 -8.23 -8.10
CA GLN A 75 -9.77 -7.99 -8.85
C GLN A 75 -9.95 -8.43 -10.30
N SER A 76 -9.42 -7.63 -11.23
CA SER A 76 -9.38 -8.02 -12.64
C SER A 76 -8.56 -9.29 -12.82
N GLN A 77 -9.19 -10.32 -13.41
CA GLN A 77 -8.50 -11.53 -13.89
C GLN A 77 -8.18 -11.45 -15.38
N PHE A 78 -8.28 -10.25 -15.98
CA PHE A 78 -7.97 -10.06 -17.38
C PHE A 78 -6.49 -10.37 -17.65
N ARG A 79 -6.24 -11.32 -18.55
CA ARG A 79 -4.90 -11.72 -18.99
C ARG A 79 -4.88 -11.76 -20.52
N LEU A 80 -3.80 -11.27 -21.11
CA LEU A 80 -3.58 -11.34 -22.54
C LEU A 80 -3.13 -12.75 -22.92
N THR A 81 -3.95 -13.47 -23.68
CA THR A 81 -3.59 -14.77 -24.26
C THR A 81 -3.27 -14.62 -25.75
N TYR A 82 -2.35 -15.44 -26.26
CA TYR A 82 -1.99 -15.40 -27.68
C TYR A 82 -3.20 -15.61 -28.60
N THR A 83 -4.12 -16.50 -28.23
CA THR A 83 -5.35 -16.75 -28.99
C THR A 83 -6.24 -15.50 -29.07
N MET A 84 -6.34 -14.73 -27.99
CA MET A 84 -7.09 -13.48 -27.97
C MET A 84 -6.42 -12.43 -28.86
N ILE A 85 -5.09 -12.30 -28.81
CA ILE A 85 -4.35 -11.36 -29.68
C ILE A 85 -4.55 -11.71 -31.15
N LEU A 86 -4.41 -12.98 -31.53
CA LEU A 86 -4.60 -13.44 -32.90
C LEU A 86 -6.04 -13.21 -33.38
N ASN A 87 -7.04 -13.46 -32.52
CA ASN A 87 -8.44 -13.20 -32.84
C ASN A 87 -8.74 -11.71 -33.01
N LEU A 88 -8.09 -10.84 -32.23
CA LEU A 88 -8.22 -9.39 -32.35
C LEU A 88 -7.52 -8.85 -33.59
N LEU A 89 -6.34 -9.36 -33.93
CA LEU A 89 -5.64 -8.98 -35.17
C LEU A 89 -6.42 -9.40 -36.42
N ARG A 90 -7.21 -10.49 -36.34
CA ARG A 90 -8.09 -10.92 -37.42
C ARG A 90 -9.29 -9.99 -37.62
N VAL A 91 -9.74 -9.30 -36.58
CA VAL A 91 -10.92 -8.42 -36.62
C VAL A 91 -10.46 -6.96 -36.55
N GLU A 92 -10.41 -6.28 -37.69
CA GLU A 92 -9.89 -4.90 -37.79
C GLU A 92 -10.67 -3.84 -36.99
N ALA A 93 -11.83 -4.19 -36.43
CA ALA A 93 -12.70 -3.26 -35.71
C ALA A 93 -12.18 -2.83 -34.33
N LEU A 94 -11.31 -3.60 -33.67
CA LEU A 94 -10.85 -3.30 -32.31
C LEU A 94 -9.35 -3.57 -32.14
N ARG A 95 -8.58 -2.52 -31.86
CA ARG A 95 -7.16 -2.66 -31.51
C ARG A 95 -7.03 -3.25 -30.10
N VAL A 96 -5.99 -4.07 -29.91
CA VAL A 96 -5.66 -4.63 -28.59
C VAL A 96 -5.48 -3.54 -27.53
N THR A 97 -4.95 -2.37 -27.93
CA THR A 97 -4.79 -1.20 -27.05
C THR A 97 -6.11 -0.67 -26.52
N ASP A 98 -7.17 -0.67 -27.35
CA ASP A 98 -8.49 -0.18 -26.95
C ASP A 98 -9.18 -1.17 -26.02
N MET A 99 -8.97 -2.47 -26.25
CA MET A 99 -9.44 -3.51 -25.35
C MET A 99 -8.73 -3.45 -23.99
N MET A 100 -7.42 -3.17 -23.95
CA MET A 100 -6.70 -2.96 -22.70
C MET A 100 -7.23 -1.75 -21.92
N ARG A 101 -7.48 -0.62 -22.61
CA ARG A 101 -8.05 0.59 -21.96
C ARG A 101 -9.44 0.37 -21.37
N ARG A 102 -10.25 -0.49 -22.00
CA ARG A 102 -11.59 -0.85 -21.52
C ARG A 102 -11.59 -2.00 -20.51
N SER A 103 -10.44 -2.59 -20.21
CA SER A 103 -10.32 -3.68 -19.25
C SER A 103 -10.68 -3.21 -17.83
N PHE A 104 -11.27 -4.12 -17.05
CA PHE A 104 -11.63 -3.88 -15.64
C PHE A 104 -10.42 -3.50 -14.78
N SER A 105 -9.20 -3.90 -15.17
CA SER A 105 -7.96 -3.48 -14.50
C SER A 105 -7.70 -1.98 -14.62
N GLU A 106 -8.06 -1.37 -15.75
CA GLU A 106 -7.87 0.07 -15.97
C GLU A 106 -9.03 0.87 -15.39
N SER A 107 -10.24 0.29 -15.36
CA SER A 107 -11.43 0.93 -14.77
C SER A 107 -11.32 1.20 -13.26
N HIS A 108 -10.43 0.51 -12.53
CA HIS A 108 -10.14 0.77 -11.10
C HIS A 108 -9.17 1.93 -10.90
N ARG A 109 -8.47 2.34 -11.96
CA ARG A 109 -7.76 3.61 -11.96
C ARG A 109 -8.86 4.62 -12.24
N ASP A 110 -9.39 5.19 -11.18
CA ASP A 110 -10.45 6.18 -11.23
C ASP A 110 -9.96 7.38 -12.05
N THR A 111 -10.07 7.29 -13.37
CA THR A 111 -9.53 8.25 -14.34
C THR A 111 -10.14 9.61 -14.08
N GLN A 112 -11.40 9.65 -13.63
CA GLN A 112 -12.08 10.85 -13.19
C GLN A 112 -11.43 11.47 -11.95
N ALA A 113 -11.10 10.67 -10.92
CA ALA A 113 -10.39 11.20 -9.75
C ALA A 113 -8.98 11.71 -10.11
N GLN A 114 -8.28 11.04 -11.02
CA GLN A 114 -6.98 11.50 -11.52
C GLN A 114 -7.10 12.79 -12.32
N GLU A 115 -8.09 12.89 -13.22
CA GLU A 115 -8.37 14.10 -13.99
C GLU A 115 -8.76 15.27 -13.08
N GLN A 116 -9.60 15.02 -12.07
CA GLN A 116 -9.93 16.02 -11.06
C GLN A 116 -8.69 16.49 -10.30
N ARG A 117 -7.81 15.57 -9.89
CA ARG A 117 -6.55 15.91 -9.19
C ARG A 117 -5.60 16.70 -10.09
N ILE A 118 -5.47 16.35 -11.36
CA ILE A 118 -4.69 17.12 -12.34
C ILE A 118 -5.29 18.52 -12.52
N SER A 119 -6.62 18.63 -12.60
CA SER A 119 -7.30 19.92 -12.73
C SER A 119 -7.09 20.82 -11.51
N GLN A 120 -7.13 20.24 -10.30
CA GLN A 120 -6.83 20.95 -9.05
C GLN A 120 -5.37 21.42 -9.01
N LEU A 121 -4.43 20.53 -9.36
CA LEU A 121 -3.00 20.86 -9.41
C LEU A 121 -2.70 21.97 -10.42
N LYS A 122 -3.35 21.95 -11.58
CA LYS A 122 -3.24 23.03 -12.58
C LYS A 122 -3.80 24.35 -12.07
N LYS A 123 -4.93 24.32 -11.34
CA LYS A 123 -5.49 25.53 -10.70
C LYS A 123 -4.55 26.09 -9.65
N THR A 124 -3.98 25.25 -8.78
CA THR A 124 -2.97 25.69 -7.80
C THR A 124 -1.72 26.24 -8.47
N LEU A 125 -1.28 25.64 -9.58
CA LEU A 125 -0.14 26.15 -10.35
C LEU A 125 -0.45 27.54 -10.95
N ALA A 126 -1.66 27.73 -11.47
CA ALA A 126 -2.09 29.02 -12.04
C ALA A 126 -2.30 30.12 -10.99
N SER A 127 -2.62 29.76 -9.73
CA SER A 127 -2.75 30.73 -8.63
C SER A 127 -1.43 31.19 -8.04
N LEU A 128 -0.32 30.50 -8.34
CA LEU A 128 1.01 30.91 -7.88
C LEU A 128 1.48 32.13 -8.69
N PRO A 129 2.15 33.10 -8.05
CA PRO A 129 2.71 34.25 -8.74
C PRO A 129 3.72 33.79 -9.80
N ALA A 130 3.68 34.43 -10.97
CA ALA A 130 4.75 34.26 -11.95
C ALA A 130 6.08 34.67 -11.29
N LEU A 131 7.13 33.86 -11.45
CA LEU A 131 8.44 34.24 -10.92
C LEU A 131 8.90 35.50 -11.64
N ASP A 132 9.17 36.56 -10.88
CA ASP A 132 9.84 37.76 -11.38
C ASP A 132 11.30 37.39 -11.73
N THR A 133 11.51 36.86 -12.93
CA THR A 133 12.83 36.67 -13.52
C THR A 133 13.34 38.04 -14.00
N GLY A 134 13.64 38.95 -13.07
CA GLY A 134 14.56 40.03 -13.35
C GLY A 134 15.95 39.48 -13.71
N ASP A 135 16.82 40.32 -14.26
CA ASP A 135 18.17 39.97 -14.77
C ASP A 135 19.04 39.10 -13.83
N GLN A 136 18.72 39.02 -12.53
CA GLN A 136 19.48 38.27 -11.52
C GLN A 136 19.02 36.82 -11.29
N LEU A 137 17.89 36.35 -11.86
CA LEU A 137 17.29 35.04 -11.56
C LEU A 137 17.05 34.18 -12.83
N THR A 138 17.76 34.46 -13.91
CA THR A 138 17.61 33.75 -15.19
C THR A 138 18.04 32.27 -15.12
N ASP A 139 18.91 31.92 -14.18
CA ASP A 139 19.44 30.57 -13.96
C ASP A 139 18.70 29.76 -12.89
N ILE A 140 17.58 30.26 -12.36
CA ILE A 140 16.84 29.58 -11.28
C ILE A 140 16.35 28.18 -11.67
N LEU A 141 15.94 27.99 -12.93
CA LEU A 141 15.50 26.68 -13.43
C LEU A 141 16.67 25.67 -13.50
N PRO A 142 17.81 25.98 -14.15
CA PRO A 142 19.03 25.16 -14.06
C PRO A 142 19.50 24.90 -12.62
N TYR A 143 19.47 25.91 -11.76
CA TYR A 143 19.85 25.76 -10.35
C TYR A 143 18.91 24.80 -9.61
N TYR A 144 17.59 24.95 -9.79
CA TYR A 144 16.60 24.04 -9.21
C TYR A 144 16.82 22.59 -9.67
N LEU A 145 17.03 22.38 -10.97
CA LEU A 145 17.28 21.05 -11.51
C LEU A 145 18.55 20.43 -10.90
N THR A 146 19.65 21.16 -10.85
CA THR A 146 20.91 20.65 -10.26
C THR A 146 20.78 20.35 -8.77
N VAL A 147 20.10 21.21 -8.00
CA VAL A 147 19.84 20.97 -6.57
C VAL A 147 18.91 19.76 -6.35
N THR A 148 17.88 19.58 -7.18
CA THR A 148 16.99 18.42 -7.09
C THR A 148 17.70 17.12 -7.44
N GLU A 149 18.59 17.14 -8.43
CA GLU A 149 19.44 16.02 -8.80
C GLU A 149 20.42 15.69 -7.67
N LEU A 150 21.10 16.69 -7.10
CA LEU A 150 21.96 16.50 -5.93
C LEU A 150 21.17 15.90 -4.76
N ARG A 151 19.98 16.41 -4.44
CA ARG A 151 19.17 15.87 -3.35
C ARG A 151 18.78 14.40 -3.61
N SER A 152 18.27 14.09 -4.80
CA SER A 152 17.83 12.73 -5.14
C SER A 152 18.98 11.72 -5.14
N THR A 153 20.16 12.11 -5.66
CA THR A 153 21.37 11.29 -5.65
C THR A 153 21.90 11.10 -4.23
N THR A 154 21.88 12.14 -3.39
CA THR A 154 22.29 12.06 -1.98
C THR A 154 21.37 11.11 -1.19
N GLU A 155 20.04 11.20 -1.39
CA GLU A 155 19.08 10.28 -0.76
C GLU A 155 19.28 8.83 -1.22
N ALA A 156 19.52 8.61 -2.52
CA ALA A 156 19.81 7.27 -3.05
C ALA A 156 21.11 6.70 -2.49
N LEU A 157 22.17 7.51 -2.44
CA LEU A 157 23.45 7.14 -1.81
C LEU A 157 23.27 6.85 -0.32
N GLN A 158 22.49 7.66 0.40
CA GLN A 158 22.21 7.42 1.82
C GLN A 158 21.52 6.08 2.05
N ARG A 159 20.53 5.72 1.23
CA ARG A 159 19.88 4.39 1.31
C ARG A 159 20.89 3.26 1.03
N ALA A 160 21.69 3.39 -0.02
CA ALA A 160 22.70 2.40 -0.36
C ALA A 160 23.78 2.24 0.74
N ILE A 161 24.19 3.34 1.38
CA ILE A 161 25.12 3.33 2.52
C ILE A 161 24.47 2.63 3.72
N LEU A 162 23.20 2.92 4.02
CA LEU A 162 22.45 2.28 5.12
C LEU A 162 22.24 0.77 4.91
N GLU A 163 22.17 0.32 3.65
CA GLU A 163 22.09 -1.10 3.29
C GLU A 163 23.45 -1.80 3.41
N SER A 164 24.54 -1.09 3.10
CA SER A 164 25.92 -1.60 3.12
C SER A 164 26.44 -1.91 4.53
N VAL A 165 27.21 -3.01 4.64
CA VAL A 165 27.86 -3.43 5.89
C VAL A 165 28.88 -2.39 6.38
N ASN A 166 29.56 -1.70 5.46
CA ASN A 166 30.54 -0.67 5.83
C ASN A 166 29.85 0.62 6.32
N GLY A 167 28.68 0.94 5.78
CA GLY A 167 27.85 2.05 6.27
C GLY A 167 27.30 1.79 7.66
N LEU A 168 26.97 0.54 7.99
CA LEU A 168 26.57 0.15 9.35
C LEU A 168 27.73 0.26 10.35
N LYS A 169 28.94 -0.17 9.98
CA LYS A 169 30.13 0.03 10.83
C LYS A 169 30.43 1.51 11.05
N ALA A 170 30.21 2.31 10.02
CA ALA A 170 30.27 3.76 10.14
C ALA A 170 29.20 4.28 11.12
N LEU A 171 27.94 3.90 11.01
CA LEU A 171 26.85 4.35 11.89
C LEU A 171 26.80 3.60 13.23
N SER A 172 27.94 3.56 13.92
CA SER A 172 28.07 3.03 15.28
C SER A 172 27.57 4.02 16.32
N VAL A 173 27.24 3.49 17.50
CA VAL A 173 26.86 4.27 18.68
C VAL A 173 27.94 5.31 18.99
N GLY A 174 27.54 6.56 19.24
CA GLY A 174 28.43 7.69 19.50
C GLY A 174 28.79 8.54 18.27
N ARG A 175 28.37 8.15 17.05
CA ARG A 175 28.59 8.97 15.86
C ARG A 175 27.61 10.16 15.80
N VAL A 176 28.15 11.32 15.42
CA VAL A 176 27.38 12.53 15.14
C VAL A 176 26.78 12.44 13.74
N VAL A 177 25.48 12.72 13.63
CA VAL A 177 24.69 12.74 12.40
C VAL A 177 23.93 14.06 12.30
N VAL A 178 23.69 14.52 11.08
CA VAL A 178 22.77 15.64 10.82
C VAL A 178 21.38 15.08 10.56
N VAL A 179 20.43 15.42 11.41
CA VAL A 179 19.03 14.99 11.31
C VAL A 179 18.23 16.12 10.67
N ASN A 180 17.50 15.77 9.62
CA ASN A 180 16.56 16.66 8.96
C ASN A 180 15.18 16.00 8.97
N ASN A 181 14.29 16.46 9.85
CA ASN A 181 12.94 15.98 10.05
C ASN A 181 11.96 17.16 10.13
N ASN A 182 10.65 16.91 10.09
CA ASN A 182 9.62 17.96 10.16
C ASN A 182 9.76 18.87 11.40
N GLN A 183 10.30 18.34 12.50
CA GLN A 183 10.49 19.08 13.76
C GLN A 183 11.88 19.72 13.89
N HIS A 184 12.89 19.23 13.16
CA HIS A 184 14.28 19.64 13.34
C HIS A 184 14.97 19.76 11.99
N LEU A 185 15.34 20.98 11.61
CA LEU A 185 16.05 21.29 10.37
C LEU A 185 17.55 21.34 10.65
N ASN A 186 18.32 20.46 10.01
CA ASN A 186 19.78 20.37 10.13
C ASN A 186 20.30 20.31 11.57
N ALA A 187 19.57 19.63 12.46
CA ALA A 187 19.98 19.48 13.85
C ALA A 187 21.07 18.42 13.98
N LEU A 188 22.03 18.66 14.86
CA LEU A 188 23.06 17.68 15.19
C LEU A 188 22.48 16.65 16.16
N GLY A 189 22.68 15.37 15.89
CA GLY A 189 22.30 14.29 16.78
C GLY A 189 23.40 13.26 16.94
N VAL A 190 23.35 12.49 18.03
CA VAL A 190 24.30 11.40 18.31
C VAL A 190 23.53 10.08 18.33
N ILE A 191 24.03 9.08 17.61
CA ILE A 191 23.41 7.74 17.59
C ILE A 191 23.59 7.07 18.95
N LEU A 192 22.49 6.68 19.59
CA LEU A 192 22.48 5.97 20.88
C LEU A 192 22.30 4.46 20.72
N GLN A 193 21.45 4.05 19.78
CA GLN A 193 21.12 2.64 19.59
C GLN A 193 20.81 2.35 18.13
N VAL A 194 21.22 1.16 17.69
CA VAL A 194 20.92 0.62 16.36
C VAL A 194 20.17 -0.69 16.54
N SER A 195 18.89 -0.72 16.18
CA SER A 195 18.09 -1.94 16.12
C SER A 195 17.97 -2.39 14.68
N SER A 196 18.55 -3.54 14.38
CA SER A 196 18.42 -4.18 13.07
C SER A 196 17.34 -5.25 13.16
N ASP A 197 16.09 -4.87 12.91
CA ASP A 197 15.03 -5.85 12.70
C ASP A 197 15.07 -6.34 11.24
N ALA A 198 14.64 -7.57 10.98
CA ALA A 198 14.80 -8.22 9.66
C ALA A 198 14.07 -7.48 8.51
N VAL A 199 13.10 -6.63 8.86
CA VAL A 199 12.25 -5.90 7.91
C VAL A 199 12.49 -4.39 7.95
N ASN A 200 12.77 -3.82 9.13
CA ASN A 200 13.00 -2.38 9.30
C ASN A 200 14.20 -2.12 10.22
N ARG A 201 15.19 -1.40 9.71
CA ARG A 201 16.34 -0.92 10.49
C ARG A 201 15.97 0.42 11.13
N THR A 202 16.07 0.52 12.45
CA THR A 202 15.76 1.74 13.19
C THR A 202 16.99 2.22 13.96
N PHE A 203 17.28 3.52 13.85
CA PHE A 203 18.36 4.19 14.55
C PHE A 203 17.75 5.15 15.57
N THR A 204 18.11 5.00 16.84
CA THR A 204 17.71 5.93 17.90
C THR A 204 18.83 6.94 18.08
N ALA A 205 18.56 8.22 17.85
CA ALA A 205 19.52 9.30 18.00
C ALA A 205 19.04 10.34 19.03
N LEU A 206 19.97 10.83 19.85
CA LEU A 206 19.77 11.98 20.72
C LEU A 206 20.00 13.25 19.91
N ILE A 207 19.01 14.12 19.79
CA ILE A 207 19.15 15.38 19.06
C ILE A 207 19.56 16.49 20.03
N LEU A 208 20.56 17.28 19.64
CA LEU A 208 20.96 18.48 20.35
C LEU A 208 20.02 19.61 19.94
N CYS A 209 19.03 19.90 20.76
CA CYS A 209 18.18 21.07 20.61
C CYS A 209 18.55 22.14 21.64
N GLU A 210 18.72 23.38 21.20
CA GLU A 210 18.70 24.53 22.10
C GLU A 210 17.29 24.66 22.69
N LYS A 211 17.22 24.95 23.99
CA LYS A 211 16.01 24.91 24.84
C LYS A 211 14.91 25.94 24.52
N GLY A 212 14.82 26.42 23.27
CA GLY A 212 14.00 27.57 22.87
C GLY A 212 12.96 27.36 21.76
N ASN A 213 12.85 26.17 21.14
CA ASN A 213 11.95 25.95 19.99
C ASN A 213 10.79 24.97 20.24
N GLU A 214 10.52 24.58 21.49
CA GLU A 214 9.40 23.66 21.82
C GLU A 214 8.06 24.37 22.14
N GLU A 215 8.02 25.70 22.17
CA GLU A 215 6.75 26.45 22.32
C GLU A 215 6.22 26.93 20.96
N GLY A 216 5.66 26.01 20.18
CA GLY A 216 5.00 26.40 18.94
C GLY A 216 4.49 25.23 18.12
N GLU A 217 3.42 24.58 18.59
CA GLU A 217 2.27 24.09 17.80
C GLU A 217 1.48 23.03 18.60
N GLY A 218 0.77 23.52 19.62
CA GLY A 218 -0.40 22.85 20.16
C GLY A 218 -1.64 23.69 19.84
N LYS A 219 -2.20 23.52 18.64
CA LYS A 219 -3.60 23.81 18.30
C LYS A 219 -4.01 23.10 17.03
#